data_AF-A0AAV9B3U1-F1
#
_entry.id   AF-A0AAV9B3U1-F1
#
_cell.length_a   1.000
_cell.length_b   1.000
_cell.length_c   1.000
_cell.angle_alpha   90.00
_cell.angle_beta   90.00
_cell.angle_gamma   90.00
#
_symmetry.space_group_name_H-M   'P 1'
#
loop_
_entity.id
_entity.type
_entity.pdbx_description
1 polymer ?
#
loop_
_entity_poly.entity_id
_entity_poly.type
_entity_poly.pdbx_seq_one_letter_code
_entity_poly.pdbx_strand_id
1 'polypeptide(L)'
;MDSQGDNSQFSLSTNVQKLAFRTKGKRTSDVYRKKAVWDSHKYEVFISICLEEVQAGNKPGQTLNKVGYMNLSAKFNERCGIIYEKDQLKNHWDTTRKDWQMWKALQKETGLGWDEQKKTYKMPHEWWSQFAQVLIELLKYMLQY
;
A
#
# COMPACT_ATOMS: atom_id res chain seq x y z
N MET A 1 38.44 50.73 -2.57
CA MET A 1 38.11 50.25 -1.22
C MET A 1 36.61 50.04 -1.17
N ASP A 2 36.04 48.85 -1.09
CA ASP A 2 36.59 47.50 -1.06
C ASP A 2 35.54 46.52 -1.59
N SER A 3 36.06 45.37 -1.99
CA SER A 3 35.48 44.28 -2.74
C SER A 3 34.48 43.40 -1.98
N GLN A 4 33.70 42.66 -2.77
CA GLN A 4 33.19 41.29 -2.54
C GLN A 4 32.14 41.09 -1.42
N GLY A 5 31.17 40.18 -1.55
CA GLY A 5 31.14 39.03 -2.44
C GLY A 5 29.75 38.47 -2.70
N ASP A 6 29.70 37.81 -3.84
CA ASP A 6 28.78 36.75 -4.22
C ASP A 6 28.70 35.68 -3.13
N ASN A 7 27.49 35.21 -2.83
CA ASN A 7 27.31 33.85 -2.35
C ASN A 7 25.95 33.32 -2.81
N SER A 8 25.85 33.07 -4.11
CA SER A 8 25.21 31.84 -4.61
C SER A 8 25.54 30.65 -3.69
N GLN A 9 24.57 29.73 -3.50
CA GLN A 9 24.55 28.50 -2.67
C GLN A 9 23.66 28.70 -1.42
N PHE A 10 22.45 28.16 -1.31
CA PHE A 10 22.11 26.76 -1.50
C PHE A 10 20.60 26.65 -1.77
N SER A 11 20.23 26.16 -2.96
CA SER A 11 18.88 25.70 -3.27
C SER A 11 18.55 24.54 -2.33
N LEU A 12 17.69 24.75 -1.33
CA LEU A 12 17.02 23.63 -0.68
C LEU A 12 15.88 23.20 -1.60
N SER A 13 16.15 22.14 -2.36
CA SER A 13 15.15 21.38 -3.12
C SER A 13 13.91 21.15 -2.26
N THR A 14 12.73 21.31 -2.88
CA THR A 14 11.35 21.21 -2.34
C THR A 14 11.06 19.95 -1.53
N ASN A 15 12.01 19.01 -1.45
CA ASN A 15 11.93 17.77 -0.71
C ASN A 15 12.24 17.94 0.79
N VAL A 16 12.99 18.97 1.23
CA VAL A 16 13.29 19.17 2.67
C VAL A 16 12.08 19.71 3.45
N GLN A 17 11.23 20.52 2.81
CA GLN A 17 10.00 21.03 3.44
C GLN A 17 8.87 19.99 3.54
N LYS A 18 8.91 18.91 2.73
CA LYS A 18 7.89 17.84 2.77
C LYS A 18 8.09 16.84 3.91
N LEU A 19 9.26 16.82 4.55
CA LEU A 19 9.57 15.94 5.67
C LEU A 19 9.04 16.45 7.02
N ALA A 20 8.63 17.72 7.12
CA ALA A 20 8.15 18.32 8.36
C ALA A 20 6.62 18.24 8.60
N PHE A 21 5.84 17.69 7.66
CA PHE A 21 4.38 17.59 7.79
C PHE A 21 3.86 16.19 7.49
N ARG A 22 4.26 15.20 8.29
CA ARG A 22 3.41 14.01 8.50
C ARG A 22 3.57 13.37 9.88
N THR A 23 3.47 14.16 10.93
CA THR A 23 3.03 13.65 12.22
C THR A 23 1.52 13.88 12.33
N LYS A 24 0.71 12.88 11.93
CA LYS A 24 -0.69 12.87 12.36
C LYS A 24 -0.67 12.81 13.88
N GLY A 25 -1.07 13.89 14.55
CA GLY A 25 -1.28 13.88 16.00
C GLY A 25 -2.15 12.69 16.38
N LYS A 26 -1.60 11.78 17.20
CA LYS A 26 -2.32 10.62 17.71
C LYS A 26 -3.44 11.13 18.61
N ARG A 27 -4.70 10.81 18.30
CA ARG A 27 -5.82 11.05 19.22
C ARG A 27 -5.61 10.14 20.44
N THR A 28 -5.97 10.59 21.64
CA THR A 28 -5.84 9.81 22.89
C THR A 28 -6.55 8.45 22.82
N SER A 29 -7.59 8.32 21.98
CA SER A 29 -8.29 7.06 21.68
C SER A 29 -7.52 6.08 20.79
N ASP A 30 -6.50 6.53 20.04
CA ASP A 30 -5.70 5.67 19.15
C ASP A 30 -4.81 4.69 19.92
N VAL A 31 -4.53 4.97 21.21
CA VAL A 31 -3.71 4.13 22.09
C VAL A 31 -4.39 2.79 22.40
N TYR A 32 -5.73 2.72 22.31
CA TYR A 32 -6.52 1.51 22.59
C TYR A 32 -7.34 1.01 21.39
N ARG A 33 -7.15 1.57 20.18
CA ARG A 33 -7.89 1.11 19.00
C ARG A 33 -7.44 -0.30 18.62
N LYS A 34 -8.36 -1.27 18.68
CA LYS A 34 -8.12 -2.66 18.24
C LYS A 34 -7.64 -2.64 16.78
N LYS A 35 -6.44 -3.18 16.54
CA LYS A 35 -5.86 -3.26 15.18
C LYS A 35 -6.74 -4.16 14.31
N ALA A 36 -6.99 -3.74 13.06
CA ALA A 36 -7.67 -4.59 12.10
C ALA A 36 -6.81 -5.81 11.74
N VAL A 37 -7.43 -6.98 11.68
CA VAL A 37 -6.77 -8.26 11.38
C VAL A 37 -7.29 -8.75 10.04
N TRP A 38 -6.43 -8.67 9.02
CA TRP A 38 -6.74 -9.06 7.65
C TRP A 38 -6.24 -10.48 7.39
N ASP A 39 -7.17 -11.43 7.34
CA ASP A 39 -6.90 -12.78 6.85
C ASP A 39 -7.23 -12.89 5.36
N SER A 40 -6.92 -14.04 4.75
CA SER A 40 -7.13 -14.27 3.32
C SER A 40 -8.59 -14.08 2.89
N HIS A 41 -9.55 -14.56 3.69
CA HIS A 41 -10.97 -14.45 3.37
C HIS A 41 -11.45 -13.00 3.42
N LYS A 42 -11.10 -12.27 4.49
CA LYS A 42 -11.40 -10.83 4.62
C LYS A 42 -10.76 -10.02 3.50
N TYR A 43 -9.54 -10.37 3.10
CA TYR A 43 -8.86 -9.69 2.00
C TYR A 43 -9.61 -9.89 0.68
N GLU A 44 -10.02 -11.13 0.37
CA GLU A 44 -10.81 -11.44 -0.83
C GLU A 44 -12.14 -10.69 -0.86
N VAL A 45 -12.88 -10.70 0.25
CA VAL A 45 -14.14 -9.97 0.39
C VAL A 45 -13.93 -8.47 0.21
N PHE A 46 -12.88 -7.91 0.82
CA PHE A 46 -12.54 -6.49 0.68
C PHE A 46 -12.28 -6.11 -0.78
N ILE A 47 -11.45 -6.89 -1.49
CA ILE A 47 -11.14 -6.64 -2.91
C ILE A 47 -12.40 -6.77 -3.77
N SER A 48 -13.23 -7.78 -3.55
CA SER A 48 -14.50 -7.98 -4.26
C SER A 48 -15.40 -6.76 -4.13
N ILE A 49 -15.65 -6.28 -2.90
CA ILE A 49 -16.50 -5.11 -2.68
C ILE A 49 -15.85 -3.85 -3.29
N CYS A 50 -14.54 -3.69 -3.15
CA CYS A 50 -13.82 -2.56 -3.76
C CYS A 50 -13.98 -2.55 -5.29
N LEU A 51 -13.96 -3.71 -5.94
CA LEU A 51 -14.20 -3.82 -7.38
C LEU A 51 -15.63 -3.42 -7.76
N GLU A 52 -16.64 -3.88 -7.01
CA GLU A 52 -18.04 -3.49 -7.20
C GLU A 52 -18.21 -1.96 -7.11
N GLU A 53 -17.62 -1.33 -6.08
CA GLU A 53 -17.73 0.12 -5.90
C GLU A 53 -16.97 0.91 -6.97
N VAL A 54 -15.87 0.38 -7.50
CA VAL A 54 -15.16 0.98 -8.64
C VAL A 54 -16.02 0.91 -9.90
N GLN A 55 -16.65 -0.24 -10.17
CA GLN A 55 -17.57 -0.42 -11.30
C GLN A 55 -18.80 0.49 -11.19
N ALA A 56 -19.27 0.74 -9.97
CA ALA A 56 -20.36 1.68 -9.68
C ALA A 56 -19.94 3.16 -9.78
N GLY A 57 -18.69 3.47 -10.12
CA GLY A 57 -18.20 4.85 -10.26
C GLY A 57 -17.89 5.55 -8.94
N ASN A 58 -17.89 4.83 -7.81
CA ASN A 58 -17.60 5.41 -6.49
C ASN A 58 -16.11 5.67 -6.25
N LYS A 59 -15.26 5.55 -7.27
CA LYS A 59 -13.83 5.89 -7.26
C LYS A 59 -13.49 6.91 -8.36
N PRO A 60 -13.97 8.17 -8.29
CA PRO A 60 -13.71 9.17 -9.32
C PRO A 60 -12.23 9.58 -9.40
N GLY A 61 -11.48 9.39 -8.30
CA GLY A 61 -10.06 9.71 -8.22
C GLY A 61 -9.21 8.50 -7.86
N GLN A 62 -8.32 8.68 -6.90
CA GLN A 62 -7.38 7.64 -6.49
C GLN A 62 -7.95 6.66 -5.44
N THR A 63 -9.00 7.07 -4.72
CA THR A 63 -9.61 6.32 -3.63
C THR A 63 -11.13 6.36 -3.75
N LEU A 64 -11.82 5.52 -2.99
CA LEU A 64 -13.27 5.55 -2.90
C LEU A 64 -13.76 6.90 -2.36
N ASN A 65 -14.89 7.38 -2.88
CA ASN A 65 -15.59 8.56 -2.38
C ASN A 65 -16.30 8.22 -1.04
N LYS A 66 -17.02 9.19 -0.47
CA LYS A 66 -17.73 8.99 0.81
C LYS A 66 -18.76 7.85 0.74
N VAL A 67 -19.49 7.74 -0.38
CA VAL A 67 -20.52 6.72 -0.61
C VAL A 67 -19.86 5.35 -0.72
N GLY A 68 -18.79 5.21 -1.52
CA GLY A 68 -18.05 3.97 -1.67
C GLY A 68 -17.51 3.43 -0.34
N TYR A 69 -16.96 4.29 0.54
CA TYR A 69 -16.51 3.85 1.86
C TYR A 69 -17.67 3.44 2.79
N MET A 70 -18.84 4.07 2.67
CA MET A 70 -20.03 3.71 3.44
C MET A 70 -20.56 2.34 3.00
N ASN A 71 -20.70 2.14 1.69
CA ASN A 71 -21.10 0.86 1.09
C ASN A 71 -20.10 -0.24 1.43
N LEU A 72 -18.80 0.04 1.31
CA LEU A 72 -17.73 -0.87 1.68
C LEU A 72 -17.88 -1.32 3.13
N SER A 73 -18.03 -0.38 4.07
CA SER A 73 -18.19 -0.72 5.49
C SER A 73 -19.44 -1.57 5.75
N ALA A 74 -20.56 -1.25 5.09
CA ALA A 74 -21.82 -1.97 5.27
C ALA A 74 -21.75 -3.41 4.72
N LYS A 75 -21.35 -3.56 3.45
CA LYS A 75 -21.19 -4.86 2.79
C LYS A 75 -20.12 -5.72 3.47
N PHE A 76 -19.04 -5.12 3.95
CA PHE A 76 -17.98 -5.86 4.63
C PHE A 76 -18.47 -6.41 5.97
N ASN A 77 -19.24 -5.62 6.73
CA ASN A 77 -19.87 -6.12 7.95
C ASN A 77 -20.88 -7.23 7.67
N GLU A 78 -21.70 -7.09 6.62
CA GLU A 78 -22.65 -8.11 6.20
C GLU A 78 -21.96 -9.44 5.82
N ARG A 79 -20.88 -9.38 5.04
CA ARG A 79 -20.18 -10.58 4.54
C ARG A 79 -19.23 -11.23 5.56
N CYS A 80 -18.60 -10.44 6.44
CA CYS A 80 -17.59 -10.94 7.38
C CYS A 80 -18.03 -10.91 8.86
N GLY A 81 -19.19 -10.31 9.18
CA GLY A 81 -19.67 -10.15 10.56
C GLY A 81 -18.81 -9.23 11.43
N ILE A 82 -17.96 -8.39 10.82
CA ILE A 82 -16.99 -7.55 11.51
C ILE A 82 -17.12 -6.11 11.04
N ILE A 83 -17.17 -5.20 12.01
CA ILE A 83 -17.18 -3.77 11.76
C ILE A 83 -15.74 -3.26 11.87
N TYR A 84 -15.20 -2.79 10.74
CA TYR A 84 -13.99 -1.99 10.72
C TYR A 84 -14.31 -0.50 10.67
N GLU A 85 -13.53 0.27 11.41
CA GLU A 85 -13.59 1.72 11.34
C GLU A 85 -13.13 2.18 9.95
N LYS A 86 -13.69 3.31 9.52
CA LYS A 86 -13.35 3.93 8.24
C LYS A 86 -11.84 4.14 8.05
N ASP A 87 -11.13 4.52 9.11
CA ASP A 87 -9.68 4.73 9.04
C ASP A 87 -8.92 3.41 8.84
N GLN A 88 -9.41 2.29 9.37
CA GLN A 88 -8.82 0.97 9.13
C GLN A 88 -9.00 0.53 7.67
N LEU A 89 -10.20 0.72 7.12
CA LEU A 89 -10.50 0.42 5.71
C LEU A 89 -9.68 1.29 4.76
N LYS A 90 -9.54 2.59 5.06
CA LYS A 90 -8.68 3.51 4.28
C LYS A 90 -7.21 3.11 4.33
N ASN A 91 -6.70 2.79 5.52
CA ASN A 91 -5.31 2.37 5.66
C ASN A 91 -5.07 1.07 4.86
N HIS A 92 -6.02 0.13 4.90
CA HIS A 92 -5.91 -1.10 4.13
C HIS A 92 -5.94 -0.84 2.62
N TRP A 93 -6.86 0.00 2.14
CA TRP A 93 -6.89 0.46 0.74
C TRP A 93 -5.54 1.03 0.29
N ASP A 94 -4.95 1.91 1.09
CA ASP A 94 -3.66 2.54 0.77
C ASP A 94 -2.52 1.51 0.73
N THR A 95 -2.50 0.55 1.64
CA THR A 95 -1.52 -0.55 1.63
C THR A 95 -1.68 -1.43 0.40
N THR A 96 -2.89 -1.97 0.17
CA THR A 96 -3.21 -2.79 -1.00
C THR A 96 -2.84 -2.11 -2.31
N ARG A 97 -3.12 -0.80 -2.42
CA ARG A 97 -2.76 -0.03 -3.60
C ARG A 97 -1.25 0.08 -3.79
N LYS A 98 -0.48 0.32 -2.73
CA LYS A 98 0.99 0.37 -2.80
C LYS A 98 1.57 -0.97 -3.22
N ASP A 99 1.07 -2.05 -2.66
CA ASP A 99 1.50 -3.41 -3.01
C ASP A 99 1.21 -3.67 -4.50
N TRP A 100 0.03 -3.28 -4.97
CA TRP A 100 -0.29 -3.34 -6.41
C TRP A 100 0.59 -2.44 -7.28
N GLN A 101 0.95 -1.25 -6.83
CA GLN A 101 1.85 -0.36 -7.58
C GLN A 101 3.27 -0.93 -7.67
N MET A 102 3.80 -1.42 -6.55
CA MET A 102 5.09 -2.11 -6.50
C MET A 102 5.07 -3.31 -7.44
N TRP A 103 3.98 -4.06 -7.43
CA TRP A 103 3.76 -5.19 -8.32
C TRP A 103 3.76 -4.82 -9.79
N LYS A 104 3.03 -3.76 -10.17
CA LYS A 104 3.02 -3.24 -11.53
C LYS A 104 4.39 -2.76 -11.99
N ALA A 105 5.18 -2.15 -11.10
CA ALA A 105 6.55 -1.75 -11.39
C ALA A 105 7.45 -2.98 -11.62
N LEU A 106 7.35 -3.98 -10.74
CA LEU A 106 8.10 -5.23 -10.86
C LEU A 106 7.80 -5.92 -12.20
N GLN A 107 6.52 -6.08 -12.54
CA GLN A 107 6.09 -6.64 -13.84
C GLN A 107 6.73 -5.93 -15.04
N LYS A 108 6.83 -4.59 -14.99
CA LYS A 108 7.41 -3.77 -16.07
C LYS A 108 8.92 -3.98 -16.20
N GLU A 109 9.64 -4.05 -15.09
CA GLU A 109 11.11 -4.19 -15.08
C GLU A 109 11.56 -5.59 -15.48
N THR A 110 10.83 -6.61 -15.00
CA THR A 110 11.23 -8.01 -15.17
C THR A 110 10.58 -8.68 -16.38
N GLY A 111 9.67 -7.99 -17.09
CA GLY A 111 8.99 -8.52 -18.27
C GLY A 111 8.15 -9.76 -17.98
N LEU A 112 7.69 -9.93 -16.74
CA LEU A 112 7.09 -11.18 -16.27
C LEU A 112 5.78 -11.45 -17.03
N GLY A 113 5.79 -12.52 -17.82
CA GLY A 113 4.56 -13.07 -18.38
C GLY A 113 3.71 -13.66 -17.25
N TRP A 114 2.50 -13.16 -17.08
CA TRP A 114 1.50 -13.79 -16.22
C TRP A 114 0.99 -15.08 -16.89
N ASP A 115 1.01 -16.19 -16.18
CA ASP A 115 0.41 -17.45 -16.60
C ASP A 115 -1.03 -17.53 -16.08
N GLU A 116 -1.98 -17.22 -16.96
CA GLU A 116 -3.41 -17.20 -16.65
C GLU A 116 -3.96 -18.57 -16.23
N GLN A 117 -3.36 -19.66 -16.71
CA GLN A 117 -3.80 -21.03 -16.40
C GLN A 117 -3.33 -21.47 -15.01
N LYS A 118 -2.07 -21.18 -14.68
CA LYS A 118 -1.49 -21.55 -13.37
C LYS A 118 -1.78 -20.54 -12.28
N LYS A 119 -2.28 -19.35 -12.63
CA LYS A 119 -2.38 -18.18 -11.75
C LYS A 119 -1.03 -17.86 -11.08
N THR A 120 0.06 -18.11 -11.81
CA THR A 120 1.44 -17.85 -11.37
C THR A 120 2.18 -17.06 -12.44
N TYR A 121 3.41 -16.63 -12.16
CA TYR A 121 4.27 -16.07 -13.20
C TYR A 121 4.97 -17.17 -13.97
N LYS A 122 4.97 -17.02 -15.29
CA LYS A 122 5.80 -17.81 -16.18
C LYS A 122 7.24 -17.32 -16.08
N MET A 123 7.96 -17.81 -15.07
CA MET A 123 9.37 -17.53 -14.88
C MET A 123 10.21 -18.81 -14.89
N PRO A 124 11.47 -18.75 -15.38
CA PRO A 124 12.38 -19.87 -15.28
C PRO A 124 12.61 -20.21 -13.80
N HIS A 125 12.77 -21.50 -13.52
CA HIS A 125 12.99 -22.01 -12.16
C HIS A 125 14.15 -21.29 -11.45
N GLU A 126 15.19 -20.95 -12.20
CA GLU A 126 16.37 -20.22 -11.73
C GLU A 126 16.03 -18.87 -11.08
N TRP A 127 15.05 -18.13 -11.62
CA TRP A 127 14.63 -16.84 -11.05
C TRP A 127 13.96 -17.04 -9.68
N TRP A 128 13.07 -18.04 -9.57
CA TRP A 128 12.42 -18.37 -8.30
C TRP A 128 13.44 -18.84 -7.25
N SER A 129 14.44 -19.61 -7.67
CA SER A 129 15.53 -20.06 -6.79
C SER A 129 16.39 -18.90 -6.31
N GLN A 130 16.76 -17.97 -7.19
CA GLN A 130 17.50 -16.76 -6.79
C GLN A 130 16.68 -15.87 -5.86
N PHE A 131 15.40 -15.65 -6.16
CA PHE A 131 14.50 -14.89 -5.31
C PHE A 131 14.38 -15.51 -3.92
N ALA A 132 14.16 -16.83 -3.85
CA ALA A 132 14.11 -17.56 -2.59
C ALA A 132 15.43 -17.46 -1.81
N GLN A 133 16.57 -17.57 -2.49
CA GLN A 133 17.88 -17.44 -1.86
C GLN A 133 18.06 -16.05 -1.22
N VAL A 134 17.75 -14.98 -1.96
CA VAL A 134 17.81 -13.60 -1.44
C VAL A 134 16.87 -13.43 -0.26
N LEU A 135 15.66 -13.99 -0.32
CA LEU A 135 14.67 -13.90 0.75
C LEU A 135 15.13 -14.65 2.00
N ILE A 136 15.76 -15.81 1.84
CA ILE A 136 16.39 -16.57 2.93
C ILE A 136 17.55 -15.78 3.55
N GLU A 137 18.43 -15.18 2.74
CA GLU A 137 19.54 -14.36 3.24
C GLU A 137 19.05 -13.11 3.98
N LEU A 138 18.01 -12.44 3.46
CA LEU A 138 17.36 -11.32 4.16
C LEU A 138 16.74 -11.75 5.48
N LEU A 139 16.07 -12.91 5.53
CA LEU A 139 15.50 -13.45 6.77
C LEU A 139 16.60 -13.79 7.79
N LYS A 140 17.73 -14.36 7.36
CA LYS A 140 18.89 -14.59 8.23
C LYS A 140 19.41 -13.29 8.84
N TYR A 141 19.55 -12.25 8.01
CA TYR A 141 20.00 -10.93 8.46
C TYR A 141 19.02 -10.27 9.45
N MET A 142 17.72 -10.40 9.20
CA MET A 142 16.66 -9.83 10.05
C MET A 142 16.48 -10.57 11.39
N LEU A 143 16.96 -11.81 11.50
CA LEU A 143 16.88 -12.64 12.72
C LEU A 143 18.18 -12.63 13.54
N GLN A 144 19.21 -11.91 13.09
CA GLN A 144 20.49 -11.78 13.78
C GLN A 144 20.59 -10.54 14.71
N TYR A 145 19.48 -9.85 14.96
CA TYR A 145 19.29 -8.77 15.93
C TYR A 145 17.99 -8.97 16.71
#